data_AF-W1XPC2-F1
#
_entry.id   AF-W1XPC2-F1
#
_cell.length_a   1.000
_cell.length_b   1.000
_cell.length_c   1.000
_cell.angle_alpha   90.00
_cell.angle_beta   90.00
_cell.angle_gamma   90.00
#
_symmetry.space_group_name_H-M   'P 1'
#
loop_
_entity.id
_entity.type
_entity.pdbx_description
1 polymer ?
#
loop_
_entity_poly.entity_id
_entity_poly.type
_entity_poly.pdbx_seq_one_letter_code
_entity_poly.pdbx_strand_id
1 'polypeptide(L)' 'AFVDILDLSNTLCGIRRPIHFKGVCTVVAKFFNIIQPTNAYFGEKDAQQLAIIRKMVFDLNFPVNITRVST' A
#
# COMPACT_ATOMS: atom_id res chain seq x y z
N ALA A 1 -16.73 2.42 2.35
CA ALA A 1 -15.57 2.44 3.27
C ALA A 1 -14.28 2.51 2.46
N PHE A 2 -13.22 3.15 2.99
CA PHE A 2 -11.91 3.28 2.34
C PHE A 2 -10.80 3.03 3.37
N VAL A 3 -9.60 2.70 2.88
CA VAL A 3 -8.39 2.55 3.71
C VAL A 3 -7.46 3.72 3.43
N ASP A 4 -6.98 4.37 4.49
CA ASP A 4 -6.05 5.49 4.40
C ASP A 4 -4.99 5.38 5.50
N ILE A 5 -3.77 5.82 5.19
CA ILE A 5 -2.63 5.83 6.11
C ILE A 5 -2.26 7.28 6.34
N LEU A 6 -2.76 7.84 7.45
CA LEU A 6 -2.49 9.22 7.85
C LEU A 6 -0.97 9.43 8.03
N ASP A 7 -0.51 10.66 7.76
CA ASP A 7 0.90 11.12 7.73
C ASP A 7 1.76 10.69 6.52
N LEU A 8 1.72 9.43 6.07
CA LEU A 8 2.49 9.02 4.86
C LEU A 8 1.78 9.37 3.54
N SER A 9 0.45 9.44 3.54
CA SER A 9 -0.33 9.80 2.34
C SER A 9 -0.36 11.31 2.08
N ASN A 10 0.00 12.14 3.06
CA ASN A 10 0.00 13.61 2.96
C ASN A 10 1.40 14.23 2.77
N THR A 11 2.43 13.40 2.58
CA THR A 11 3.83 13.83 2.39
C THR A 11 4.35 13.42 1.01
N LEU A 12 5.47 14.00 0.56
CA LEU A 12 6.13 13.70 -0.74
C LEU A 12 5.16 13.71 -1.95
N CYS A 13 5.03 12.61 -2.71
CA CYS A 13 4.16 12.57 -3.89
C CYS A 13 2.67 12.73 -3.54
N GLY A 14 2.28 12.44 -2.29
CA GLY A 14 0.93 12.62 -1.78
C GLY A 14 0.47 14.09 -1.79
N ILE A 15 1.41 15.04 -1.68
CA ILE A 15 1.14 16.48 -1.76
C ILE A 15 0.68 16.87 -3.18
N ARG A 16 1.33 16.32 -4.20
CA ARG A 16 1.02 16.61 -5.62
C ARG A 16 -0.15 15.80 -6.14
N ARG A 17 -0.48 14.68 -5.49
CA ARG A 17 -1.55 13.75 -5.87
C ARG A 17 -2.46 13.50 -4.67
N PRO A 18 -3.28 14.51 -4.29
CA PRO A 18 -4.24 14.33 -3.22
C PRO A 18 -5.08 13.08 -3.50
N ILE A 19 -5.40 12.32 -2.45
CA ILE A 19 -6.20 11.07 -2.48
C ILE A 19 -5.61 9.85 -3.20
N HIS A 20 -4.49 9.96 -3.91
CA HIS A 20 -3.95 8.85 -4.71
C HIS A 20 -3.68 7.59 -3.88
N PHE A 21 -2.96 7.73 -2.76
CA PHE A 21 -2.62 6.59 -1.91
C PHE A 21 -3.83 6.00 -1.17
N LYS A 22 -4.86 6.80 -0.88
CA LYS A 22 -6.15 6.29 -0.37
C LYS A 22 -6.80 5.32 -1.37
N GLY A 23 -6.77 5.68 -2.65
CA GLY A 23 -7.25 4.81 -3.72
C GLY A 23 -6.44 3.52 -3.82
N VAL A 24 -5.11 3.63 -3.81
CA VAL A 24 -4.19 2.48 -3.86
C VAL A 24 -4.42 1.54 -2.67
N CYS A 25 -4.41 2.03 -1.43
CA CYS A 25 -4.65 1.23 -0.23
C CYS A 25 -6.02 0.53 -0.29
N THR A 26 -7.07 1.25 -0.71
CA THR A 26 -8.42 0.69 -0.79
C THR A 26 -8.49 -0.46 -1.80
N VAL A 27 -7.93 -0.30 -3.00
CA VAL A 27 -7.95 -1.36 -4.02
C VAL A 27 -7.08 -2.54 -3.63
N VAL A 28 -5.88 -2.31 -3.09
CA VAL A 28 -4.98 -3.39 -2.64
C VAL A 28 -5.61 -4.18 -1.48
N ALA A 29 -6.22 -3.51 -0.50
CA ALA A 29 -6.93 -4.18 0.59
C ALA A 29 -8.10 -5.05 0.06
N LYS A 30 -8.82 -4.58 -0.97
CA LYS A 30 -9.85 -5.40 -1.62
C LYS A 30 -9.24 -6.63 -2.28
N PHE A 31 -8.12 -6.48 -2.99
CA PHE A 31 -7.45 -7.63 -3.60
C PHE A 31 -6.92 -8.62 -2.58
N PHE A 32 -6.33 -8.19 -1.46
CA PHE A 32 -5.86 -9.10 -0.43
C PHE A 32 -6.99 -9.94 0.19
N ASN A 33 -8.16 -9.33 0.41
CA ASN A 33 -9.32 -10.06 0.91
C ASN A 33 -9.89 -11.06 -0.12
N ILE A 34 -9.83 -10.74 -1.41
CA ILE A 34 -10.37 -11.59 -2.49
C ILE A 34 -9.40 -12.74 -2.81
N ILE A 35 -8.12 -12.43 -2.99
CA ILE A 35 -7.11 -13.37 -3.50
C ILE A 35 -6.45 -14.17 -2.38
N GLN A 36 -6.36 -13.61 -1.17
CA GLN A 36 -5.67 -14.21 -0.01
C GLN A 36 -4.24 -14.70 -0.33
N PRO A 37 -3.38 -13.83 -0.91
CA PRO A 37 -2.05 -14.24 -1.32
C PRO A 37 -1.12 -14.46 -0.12
N THR A 38 -0.22 -15.44 -0.21
CA THR A 38 0.89 -15.55 0.78
C THR A 38 1.94 -14.47 0.55
N ASN A 39 2.21 -14.10 -0.70
CA ASN A 39 3.21 -13.10 -1.09
C ASN A 39 2.62 -12.10 -2.09
N ALA A 40 2.97 -10.83 -1.95
CA ALA A 40 2.65 -9.78 -2.91
C ALA A 40 3.91 -8.98 -3.27
N TYR A 41 4.11 -8.73 -4.56
CA TYR A 41 5.34 -8.15 -5.12
C TYR A 41 5.10 -6.72 -5.57
N PHE A 42 5.92 -5.79 -5.10
CA PHE A 42 5.84 -4.36 -5.44
C PHE A 42 7.22 -3.84 -5.86
N GLY A 43 7.26 -3.04 -6.92
CA GLY A 43 8.50 -2.48 -7.46
C GLY A 43 9.12 -1.39 -6.58
N GLU A 44 10.45 -1.35 -6.52
CA GLU A 44 11.19 -0.38 -5.69
C GLU A 44 11.18 1.06 -6.25
N LYS A 45 10.92 1.22 -7.56
CA LYS A 45 10.80 2.54 -8.20
C LYS A 45 9.82 3.47 -7.49
N ASP A 46 8.73 2.92 -6.96
CA ASP A 46 7.71 3.66 -6.21
C ASP A 46 7.85 3.43 -4.71
N ALA A 47 9.00 3.84 -4.15
CA ALA A 47 9.36 3.63 -2.75
C ALA A 47 8.31 4.13 -1.73
N GLN A 48 7.63 5.25 -2.01
CA GLN A 48 6.56 5.76 -1.14
C GLN A 48 5.36 4.81 -1.12
N GLN A 49 4.95 4.27 -2.28
CA GLN A 49 3.86 3.30 -2.35
C GLN A 49 4.21 2.03 -1.57
N LEU A 50 5.43 1.52 -1.78
CA LEU A 50 5.90 0.34 -1.06
C LEU A 50 5.87 0.54 0.46
N ALA A 51 6.35 1.69 0.96
CA ALA A 51 6.30 2.01 2.38
C ALA A 51 4.86 2.08 2.92
N ILE A 52 3.95 2.73 2.18
CA ILE A 52 2.53 2.83 2.54
C ILE A 52 1.86 1.45 2.58
N ILE A 53 2.08 0.60 1.57
CA ILE A 53 1.50 -0.75 1.54
C ILE A 53 2.04 -1.61 2.68
N ARG A 54 3.35 -1.54 2.98
CA ARG A 54 3.93 -2.26 4.12
C ARG A 54 3.32 -1.82 5.44
N LYS A 55 3.12 -0.51 5.63
CA LYS A 55 2.45 0.03 6.82
C LYS A 55 0.99 -0.44 6.93
N MET A 56 0.25 -0.39 5.83
CA MET A 56 -1.14 -0.86 5.77
C MET A 56 -1.26 -2.35 6.12
N VAL A 57 -0.38 -3.19 5.59
CA VAL A 57 -0.35 -4.63 5.89
C VAL A 57 -0.12 -4.88 7.38
N PHE A 58 0.84 -4.16 7.97
CA PHE A 58 1.14 -4.25 9.39
C PHE A 58 -0.04 -3.77 10.25
N ASP A 59 -0.61 -2.60 9.97
CA ASP A 59 -1.67 -2.00 10.78
C ASP A 59 -2.98 -2.78 10.75
N LEU A 60 -3.31 -3.39 9.60
CA LEU A 60 -4.53 -4.16 9.42
C LEU A 60 -4.34 -5.66 9.63
N ASN A 61 -3.15 -6.09 10.07
CA ASN A 61 -2.80 -7.49 10.33
C ASN A 61 -3.08 -8.41 9.12
N PHE A 62 -2.82 -7.93 7.91
CA PHE A 62 -2.96 -8.77 6.72
C PHE A 62 -1.91 -9.90 6.76
N PRO A 63 -2.31 -11.17 6.59
CA PRO A 63 -1.38 -12.30 6.59
C PRO A 63 -0.67 -12.45 5.24
N VAL A 64 -0.08 -11.37 4.74
CA VAL A 64 0.57 -11.28 3.41
C VAL A 64 2.00 -10.78 3.58
N ASN A 65 2.96 -11.49 2.97
CA ASN A 65 4.35 -11.03 2.92
C ASN A 65 4.56 -10.06 1.73
N ILE A 66 5.14 -8.88 2.00
CA ILE A 66 5.42 -7.87 0.98
C ILE A 66 6.87 -7.98 0.49
N THR A 67 7.04 -8.40 -0.75
CA THR A 67 8.35 -8.57 -1.40
C THR A 67 8.65 -7.39 -2.32
N ARG A 68 9.80 -6.75 -2.09
CA ARG A 68 10.32 -5.68 -2.95
C ARG A 68 11.04 -6.26 -4.17
N VAL A 69 10.80 -5.65 -5.34
CA VAL A 69 11.43 -6.06 -6.61
C VAL A 69 12.26 -4.91 -7.15
N SER A 70 13.57 -5.13 -7.32
CA SER A 70 14.49 -4.15 -7.88
C SER A 70 14.09 -3.79 -9.31
N THR A 71 14.12 -2.49 -9.63
CA THR A 71 13.79 -1.96 -10.96
C THR A 71 15.04 -1.46 -11.66
#